data_AF-A0A7S1KP37-F1
#
_entry.id   AF-A0A7S1KP37-F1
#
_cell.length_a   1.000
_cell.length_b   1.000
_cell.length_c   1.000
_cell.angle_alpha   90.00
_cell.angle_beta   90.00
_cell.angle_gamma   90.00
#
_symmetry.space_group_name_H-M   'P 1'
#
loop_
_entity.id
_entity.type
_entity.pdbx_description
1 polymer ?
#
loop_
_entity_poly.entity_id
_entity_poly.type
_entity_poly.pdbx_seq_one_letter_code
_entity_poly.pdbx_strand_id
1 'polypeptide(L)'
;PVCPQQPPHHLSSFPLFLLPIPSTTTNPLPKMNKKRVGVDDLVLLSKLQEKEICANLKKRHAKENIYTYIGEVLLAVNPFKRIPIFGPDHIDMYQGKLAYENPPHVFALAENAFSRMKNDQESQCIIISGESGAGKTETSKLIMQYLAAVSGQGEGVSQI
;
A
#
# COMPACT_ATOMS: atom_id res chain seq x y z
N PRO A 1 -7.44 -8.40 -51.18
CA PRO A 1 -6.14 -8.02 -51.80
C PRO A 1 -5.29 -7.23 -50.78
N VAL A 2 -4.48 -7.93 -49.98
CA VAL A 2 -3.02 -8.07 -50.17
C VAL A 2 -2.27 -6.82 -49.70
N CYS A 3 -1.71 -6.88 -48.48
CA CYS A 3 -0.45 -6.21 -48.14
C CYS A 3 0.65 -6.67 -49.10
N PRO A 4 1.72 -5.90 -49.36
CA PRO A 4 2.94 -6.25 -48.62
C PRO A 4 4.02 -5.15 -48.43
N GLN A 5 4.92 -5.48 -47.49
CA GLN A 5 6.34 -5.11 -47.33
C GLN A 5 6.78 -3.80 -46.63
N GLN A 6 7.29 -3.98 -45.40
CA GLN A 6 8.48 -3.33 -44.79
C GLN A 6 9.80 -3.90 -45.39
N PRO A 7 11.04 -3.53 -44.96
CA PRO A 7 11.65 -2.29 -44.43
C PRO A 7 12.96 -1.93 -45.24
N PRO A 8 13.88 -1.06 -44.75
CA PRO A 8 15.07 -1.62 -44.08
C PRO A 8 15.70 -0.79 -42.92
N HIS A 9 16.22 -1.56 -41.96
CA HIS A 9 17.40 -1.42 -41.08
C HIS A 9 18.19 -0.10 -41.01
N HIS A 10 18.47 0.37 -39.79
CA HIS A 10 19.84 0.42 -39.26
C HIS A 10 19.87 0.51 -37.73
N LEU A 11 20.75 -0.32 -37.15
CA LEU A 11 21.05 -0.51 -35.73
C LEU A 11 21.89 0.62 -35.11
N SER A 12 22.01 0.53 -33.78
CA SER A 12 23.03 1.09 -32.86
C SER A 12 22.58 2.38 -32.17
N SER A 13 22.76 2.61 -30.87
CA SER A 13 23.48 1.90 -29.81
C SER A 13 22.87 2.33 -28.47
N PHE A 14 22.81 1.40 -27.51
CA PHE A 14 22.65 1.69 -26.08
C PHE A 14 23.71 2.70 -25.59
N PRO A 15 23.42 3.44 -24.50
CA PRO A 15 23.90 2.97 -23.21
C PRO A 15 22.80 2.94 -22.14
N LEU A 16 22.61 1.73 -21.62
CA LEU A 16 21.97 1.43 -20.36
C LEU A 16 22.87 2.03 -19.29
N PHE A 17 22.49 3.16 -18.68
CA PHE A 17 23.18 3.66 -17.50
C PHE A 17 22.82 2.73 -16.34
N LEU A 18 23.64 1.70 -16.17
CA LEU A 18 23.69 0.89 -14.96
C LEU A 18 24.28 1.76 -13.86
N LEU A 19 23.41 2.43 -13.09
CA LEU A 19 23.85 3.03 -11.83
C LEU A 19 24.29 1.88 -10.90
N PRO A 20 25.46 1.99 -10.24
CA PRO A 20 25.93 0.97 -9.32
C PRO A 20 24.95 0.81 -8.16
N ILE A 21 24.49 -0.41 -7.93
CA ILE A 21 23.76 -0.81 -6.72
C ILE A 21 24.76 -0.64 -5.56
N PRO A 22 24.53 0.26 -4.60
CA PRO A 22 25.40 0.36 -3.44
C PRO A 22 25.25 -0.92 -2.61
N SER A 23 26.39 -1.57 -2.40
CA SER A 23 26.58 -2.75 -1.58
C SER A 23 25.97 -2.57 -0.19
N THR A 24 25.25 -3.61 0.22
CA THR A 24 24.91 -4.01 1.59
C THR A 24 25.67 -3.26 2.70
N THR A 25 24.95 -2.38 3.40
CA THR A 25 25.10 -2.23 4.85
C THR A 25 23.77 -2.64 5.44
N THR A 26 23.69 -3.89 5.89
CA THR A 26 22.60 -4.39 6.72
C THR A 26 22.70 -3.69 8.08
N ASN A 27 22.16 -2.48 8.17
CA ASN A 27 21.77 -1.94 9.45
C ASN A 27 20.49 -2.69 9.86
N PRO A 28 20.48 -3.45 10.96
CA PRO A 28 19.22 -4.00 11.45
C PRO A 28 18.29 -2.81 11.71
N LEU A 29 17.13 -2.80 11.04
CA LEU A 29 16.07 -1.83 11.29
C LEU A 29 15.90 -1.72 12.80
N PRO A 30 15.96 -0.50 13.37
CA PRO A 30 15.79 -0.34 14.81
C PRO A 30 14.42 -0.95 15.15
N LYS A 31 14.43 -2.00 15.98
CA LYS A 31 13.21 -2.55 16.59
C LYS A 31 12.62 -1.43 17.44
N MET A 32 11.85 -0.56 16.81
CA MET A 32 11.14 0.48 17.51
C MET A 32 10.08 -0.22 18.34
N ASN A 33 10.34 -0.30 19.64
CA ASN A 33 9.32 -0.48 20.66
C ASN A 33 8.40 0.75 20.62
N LYS A 34 7.57 0.84 19.57
CA LYS A 34 6.50 1.84 19.46
C LYS A 34 5.50 1.47 20.54
N LYS A 35 5.55 2.18 21.68
CA LYS A 35 4.42 2.22 22.63
C LYS A 35 3.15 2.39 21.79
N ARG A 36 2.23 1.42 21.84
CA ARG A 36 1.00 1.44 21.03
C ARG A 36 0.29 2.78 21.28
N VAL A 37 0.20 3.60 20.24
CA VAL A 37 -0.38 4.94 20.34
C VAL A 37 -1.87 4.80 20.09
N GLY A 38 -2.65 4.86 21.16
CA GLY A 38 -4.10 4.67 21.04
C GLY A 38 -4.45 3.26 20.59
N VAL A 39 -5.65 3.11 20.05
CA VAL A 39 -6.19 1.83 19.56
C VAL A 39 -6.14 1.79 18.03
N ASP A 40 -5.69 0.67 17.48
CA ASP A 40 -5.57 0.45 16.02
C ASP A 40 -6.93 0.19 15.36
N ASP A 41 -7.87 -0.43 16.07
CA ASP A 41 -9.26 -0.65 15.65
C ASP A 41 -10.23 0.02 16.63
N LEU A 42 -11.04 0.96 16.14
CA LEU A 42 -12.00 1.71 16.95
C LEU A 42 -13.10 0.82 17.54
N VAL A 43 -13.36 -0.36 16.97
CA VAL A 43 -14.31 -1.34 17.54
C VAL A 43 -13.84 -1.84 18.92
N LEU A 44 -12.55 -1.77 19.20
CA LEU A 44 -11.96 -2.17 20.49
C LEU A 44 -11.98 -1.05 21.54
N LEU A 45 -12.53 0.13 21.23
CA LEU A 45 -12.70 1.19 22.23
C LEU A 45 -13.73 0.80 23.29
N SER A 46 -13.45 1.08 24.55
CA SER A 46 -14.35 0.79 25.67
C SER A 46 -15.69 1.52 25.58
N LYS A 47 -15.71 2.69 24.92
CA LYS A 47 -16.90 3.49 24.65
C LYS A 47 -16.84 4.00 23.22
N LEU A 48 -17.78 3.58 22.38
CA LEU A 48 -17.90 4.06 21.00
C LEU A 48 -18.69 5.37 20.98
N GLN A 49 -18.03 6.45 21.43
CA GLN A 49 -18.57 7.82 21.43
C GLN A 49 -17.72 8.71 20.54
N GLU A 50 -18.34 9.70 19.89
CA GLU A 50 -17.65 10.64 18.98
C GLU A 50 -16.42 11.29 19.64
N LYS A 51 -16.55 11.68 20.91
CA LYS A 51 -15.45 12.28 21.68
C LYS A 51 -14.25 11.34 21.83
N GLU A 52 -14.50 10.06 22.10
CA GLU A 52 -13.45 9.04 22.27
C GLU A 52 -12.78 8.69 20.95
N ILE A 53 -13.56 8.58 19.87
CA ILE A 53 -13.06 8.38 18.51
C ILE A 53 -12.14 9.56 18.12
N CYS A 54 -12.62 10.79 18.29
CA CYS A 54 -11.86 12.00 18.00
C CYS A 54 -10.57 12.07 18.84
N ALA A 55 -10.64 11.72 20.13
CA ALA A 55 -9.48 11.68 21.01
C ALA A 55 -8.44 10.63 20.55
N ASN A 56 -8.89 9.43 20.14
CA ASN A 56 -8.00 8.40 19.62
C ASN A 56 -7.32 8.84 18.31
N LEU A 57 -8.09 9.36 17.35
CA LEU A 57 -7.57 9.86 16.08
C LEU A 57 -6.55 11.00 16.28
N LYS A 58 -6.85 11.96 17.15
CA LYS A 58 -5.91 13.05 17.51
C LYS A 58 -4.61 12.52 18.10
N LYS A 59 -4.71 11.57 19.05
CA LYS A 59 -3.55 10.95 19.69
C LYS A 59 -2.67 10.20 18.69
N ARG A 60 -3.28 9.46 17.76
CA ARG A 60 -2.59 8.71 16.70
C ARG A 60 -1.93 9.63 15.68
N HIS A 61 -2.66 10.64 15.21
CA HIS A 61 -2.17 11.64 14.27
C HIS A 61 -0.96 12.40 14.84
N ALA A 62 -0.97 12.75 16.13
CA ALA A 62 0.17 13.39 16.81
C ALA A 62 1.46 12.53 16.83
N LYS A 63 1.35 11.22 16.55
CA LYS A 63 2.46 10.28 16.42
C LYS A 63 2.63 9.74 15.00
N GLU A 64 2.06 10.44 14.02
CA GLU A 64 2.17 10.11 12.58
C GLU A 64 1.52 8.77 12.20
N ASN A 65 0.67 8.22 13.06
CA ASN A 65 -0.18 7.08 12.73
C ASN A 65 -1.45 7.61 12.06
N ILE A 66 -1.44 7.63 10.72
CA ILE A 66 -2.51 8.25 9.92
C ILE A 66 -3.65 7.29 9.57
N TYR A 67 -3.45 5.99 9.77
CA TYR A 67 -4.40 4.93 9.47
C TYR A 67 -4.95 4.30 10.74
N THR A 68 -6.26 4.06 10.77
CA THR A 68 -6.97 3.41 11.88
C THR A 68 -8.12 2.57 11.33
N TYR A 69 -8.32 1.36 11.83
CA TYR A 69 -9.46 0.53 11.44
C TYR A 69 -10.73 0.94 12.19
N ILE A 70 -11.87 0.67 11.53
CA ILE A 70 -13.18 0.57 12.15
C ILE A 70 -13.88 -0.65 11.55
N GLY A 71 -13.64 -1.82 12.14
CA GLY A 71 -14.02 -3.10 11.53
C GLY A 71 -13.36 -3.27 10.16
N GLU A 72 -14.17 -3.44 9.11
CA GLU A 72 -13.68 -3.62 7.73
C GLU A 72 -13.30 -2.31 7.02
N VAL A 73 -13.63 -1.15 7.59
CA VAL A 73 -13.35 0.16 6.98
C VAL A 73 -12.01 0.69 7.48
N LEU A 74 -11.23 1.30 6.57
CA LEU A 74 -9.97 1.97 6.88
C LEU A 74 -10.17 3.49 6.93
N LEU A 75 -9.96 4.10 8.10
CA LEU A 75 -9.94 5.54 8.27
C LEU A 75 -8.53 6.08 8.01
N ALA A 76 -8.44 7.08 7.14
CA ALA A 76 -7.21 7.80 6.81
C ALA A 76 -7.33 9.28 7.21
N VAL A 77 -6.38 9.79 7.98
CA VAL A 77 -6.30 11.21 8.35
C VAL A 77 -5.08 11.82 7.65
N ASN A 78 -5.32 12.76 6.73
CA ASN A 78 -4.24 13.38 5.95
C ASN A 78 -3.24 14.13 6.87
N PRO A 79 -1.95 13.74 6.88
CA PRO A 79 -0.95 14.40 7.73
C PRO A 79 -0.48 15.76 7.19
N PHE A 80 -0.86 16.13 5.96
CA PHE A 80 -0.38 17.33 5.23
C PHE A 80 1.15 17.45 5.13
N LYS A 81 1.85 16.32 5.29
CA LYS A 81 3.30 16.18 5.16
C LYS A 81 3.64 14.80 4.62
N ARG A 82 4.85 14.65 4.07
CA ARG A 82 5.35 13.35 3.62
C ARG A 82 5.82 12.55 4.82
N ILE A 83 5.41 11.28 4.87
CA ILE A 83 5.83 10.30 5.86
C ILE A 83 6.37 9.05 5.15
N PRO A 84 7.47 8.45 5.63
CA PRO A 84 8.16 7.36 4.92
C PRO A 84 7.51 5.99 5.18
N ILE A 85 6.20 5.85 4.87
CA ILE A 85 5.44 4.61 5.12
C ILE A 85 4.96 3.89 3.85
N PHE A 86 5.38 4.37 2.67
CA PHE A 86 4.93 3.87 1.36
C PHE A 86 6.06 3.29 0.51
N GLY A 87 7.19 2.95 1.14
CA GLY A 87 8.35 2.38 0.46
C GLY A 87 8.16 0.91 0.06
N PRO A 88 9.08 0.34 -0.75
CA PRO A 88 9.05 -1.07 -1.14
C PRO A 88 9.08 -2.00 0.08
N ASP A 89 9.87 -1.69 1.10
CA ASP A 89 9.92 -2.45 2.36
C ASP A 89 8.54 -2.59 3.03
N HIS A 90 7.66 -1.60 2.85
CA HIS A 90 6.30 -1.67 3.38
C HIS A 90 5.41 -2.56 2.51
N ILE A 91 5.60 -2.58 1.18
CA ILE A 91 4.86 -3.51 0.31
C ILE A 91 5.14 -4.94 0.76
N ASP A 92 6.42 -5.30 0.92
CA ASP A 92 6.86 -6.63 1.37
C ASP A 92 6.31 -6.98 2.76
N MET A 93 6.17 -5.99 3.65
CA MET A 93 5.60 -6.19 4.99
C MET A 93 4.13 -6.63 4.93
N TYR A 94 3.34 -6.15 3.97
CA TYR A 94 1.90 -6.46 3.87
C TYR A 94 1.59 -7.60 2.91
N GLN A 95 2.49 -7.94 1.98
CA GLN A 95 2.27 -9.00 0.99
C GLN A 95 2.04 -10.37 1.65
N GLY A 96 0.93 -11.03 1.29
CA GLY A 96 0.54 -12.34 1.82
C GLY A 96 0.18 -12.35 3.30
N LYS A 97 -0.04 -11.18 3.92
CA LYS A 97 -0.35 -11.05 5.35
C LYS A 97 -1.81 -10.73 5.59
N LEU A 98 -2.36 -11.27 6.68
CA LEU A 98 -3.71 -10.90 7.11
C LEU A 98 -3.72 -9.49 7.72
N ALA A 99 -4.86 -8.79 7.59
CA ALA A 99 -4.98 -7.38 7.98
C ALA A 99 -4.68 -7.10 9.47
N TYR A 100 -4.80 -8.10 10.35
CA TYR A 100 -4.54 -7.98 11.79
C TYR A 100 -3.11 -8.37 12.20
N GLU A 101 -2.30 -8.94 11.30
CA GLU A 101 -0.89 -9.25 11.58
C GLU A 101 -0.03 -7.98 11.65
N ASN A 102 -0.43 -6.97 10.90
CA ASN A 102 0.28 -5.71 10.74
C ASN A 102 -0.58 -4.52 11.19
N PRO A 103 0.02 -3.36 11.51
CA PRO A 103 -0.74 -2.17 11.86
C PRO A 103 -1.62 -1.68 10.69
N PRO A 104 -2.65 -0.85 10.97
CA PRO A 104 -3.55 -0.37 9.93
C PRO A 104 -2.81 0.37 8.82
N HIS A 105 -3.07 -0.02 7.57
CA HIS A 105 -2.41 0.58 6.41
C HIS A 105 -3.21 0.38 5.12
N VAL A 106 -3.00 1.27 4.15
CA VAL A 106 -3.63 1.17 2.82
C VAL A 106 -3.19 -0.09 2.05
N PHE A 107 -1.95 -0.53 2.24
CA PHE A 107 -1.45 -1.77 1.62
C PHE A 107 -2.10 -3.02 2.21
N ALA A 108 -2.45 -3.02 3.49
CA ALA A 108 -3.23 -4.13 4.08
C ALA A 108 -4.64 -4.23 3.46
N LEU A 109 -5.27 -3.08 3.18
CA LEU A 109 -6.58 -3.03 2.50
C LEU A 109 -6.46 -3.57 1.07
N ALA A 110 -5.42 -3.14 0.35
CA ALA A 110 -5.16 -3.61 -1.02
C ALA A 110 -4.83 -5.10 -1.07
N GLU A 111 -4.03 -5.61 -0.13
CA GLU A 111 -3.71 -7.03 0.00
C GLU A 111 -4.95 -7.86 0.24
N ASN A 112 -5.80 -7.48 1.20
CA ASN A 112 -7.02 -8.22 1.50
C ASN A 112 -7.96 -8.29 0.29
N ALA A 113 -8.11 -7.18 -0.45
CA ALA A 113 -8.88 -7.19 -1.69
C ALA A 113 -8.24 -8.10 -2.76
N PHE A 114 -6.92 -8.00 -2.94
CA PHE A 114 -6.21 -8.82 -3.93
C PHE A 114 -6.25 -10.32 -3.59
N SER A 115 -6.04 -10.68 -2.33
CA SER A 115 -6.04 -12.07 -1.86
C SER A 115 -7.43 -12.69 -1.96
N ARG A 116 -8.50 -11.97 -1.60
CA ARG A 116 -9.89 -12.46 -1.77
C ARG A 116 -10.23 -12.65 -3.24
N MET A 117 -9.86 -11.69 -4.10
CA MET A 117 -10.04 -11.82 -5.54
C MET A 117 -9.31 -13.06 -6.11
N LYS A 118 -8.09 -13.34 -5.63
CA LYS A 118 -7.29 -14.47 -6.11
C LYS A 118 -7.74 -15.82 -5.55
N ASN A 119 -7.97 -15.90 -4.25
CA ASN A 119 -8.23 -17.16 -3.54
C ASN A 119 -9.70 -17.58 -3.65
N ASP A 120 -10.61 -16.62 -3.48
CA ASP A 120 -12.05 -16.88 -3.43
C ASP A 120 -12.71 -16.69 -4.80
N GLN A 121 -11.94 -16.18 -5.80
CA GLN A 121 -12.41 -15.91 -7.17
C GLN A 121 -13.60 -14.93 -7.22
N GLU A 122 -13.68 -14.01 -6.25
CA GLU A 122 -14.74 -13.01 -6.14
C GLU A 122 -14.25 -11.61 -6.52
N SER A 123 -14.98 -10.92 -7.40
CA SER A 123 -14.71 -9.52 -7.77
C SER A 123 -14.77 -8.59 -6.55
N GLN A 124 -13.69 -7.86 -6.30
CA GLN A 124 -13.61 -6.91 -5.18
C GLN A 124 -13.76 -5.46 -5.63
N CYS A 125 -14.29 -4.61 -4.74
CA CYS A 125 -14.41 -3.17 -4.96
C CYS A 125 -13.86 -2.41 -3.74
N ILE A 126 -13.00 -1.43 -3.98
CA ILE A 126 -12.53 -0.50 -2.94
C ILE A 126 -13.18 0.87 -3.21
N ILE A 127 -14.01 1.32 -2.26
CA ILE A 127 -14.68 2.61 -2.32
C ILE A 127 -13.92 3.62 -1.46
N ILE A 128 -13.48 4.72 -2.06
CA ILE A 128 -12.75 5.79 -1.37
C ILE A 128 -13.63 7.03 -1.32
N SER A 129 -14.09 7.38 -0.12
CA SER A 129 -14.92 8.55 0.14
C SER A 129 -14.20 9.56 1.03
N GLY A 130 -14.71 10.80 1.06
CA GLY A 130 -14.16 11.88 1.88
C GLY A 130 -14.31 13.25 1.23
N GLU A 131 -14.11 14.30 2.03
CA GLU A 131 -14.19 15.69 1.59
C GLU A 131 -13.11 16.06 0.56
N SER A 132 -13.23 17.24 -0.04
CA SER A 132 -12.18 17.78 -0.92
C SER A 132 -10.87 17.95 -0.15
N GLY A 133 -9.75 17.48 -0.71
CA GLY A 133 -8.44 17.53 -0.03
C GLY A 133 -8.17 16.45 1.01
N ALA A 134 -9.10 15.52 1.27
CA ALA A 134 -8.92 14.45 2.26
C ALA A 134 -7.84 13.40 1.91
N GLY A 135 -7.34 13.39 0.67
CA GLY A 135 -6.32 12.43 0.22
C GLY A 135 -6.85 11.23 -0.57
N LYS A 136 -8.04 11.34 -1.17
CA LYS A 136 -8.64 10.28 -2.01
C LYS A 136 -7.73 9.87 -3.18
N THR A 137 -7.29 10.84 -3.97
CA THR A 137 -6.44 10.61 -5.15
C THR A 137 -5.10 9.97 -4.78
N GLU A 138 -4.46 10.41 -3.70
CA GLU A 138 -3.20 9.83 -3.23
C GLU A 138 -3.41 8.39 -2.73
N THR A 139 -4.50 8.14 -2.01
CA THR A 139 -4.86 6.79 -1.57
C THR A 139 -5.08 5.85 -2.76
N SER A 140 -5.81 6.30 -3.80
CA SER A 140 -5.99 5.52 -5.03
C SER A 140 -4.67 5.17 -5.70
N LYS A 141 -3.75 6.14 -5.79
CA LYS A 141 -2.41 5.92 -6.37
C LYS A 141 -1.63 4.86 -5.61
N LEU A 142 -1.66 4.90 -4.28
CA LEU A 142 -0.98 3.92 -3.42
C LEU A 142 -1.55 2.50 -3.58
N ILE A 143 -2.87 2.37 -3.68
CA ILE A 143 -3.52 1.08 -3.94
C ILE A 143 -3.06 0.53 -5.30
N MET A 144 -3.11 1.35 -6.35
CA MET A 144 -2.66 0.93 -7.68
C MET A 144 -1.17 0.55 -7.70
N GLN A 145 -0.32 1.31 -7.00
CA GLN A 145 1.10 1.02 -6.87
C GLN A 145 1.33 -0.35 -6.18
N TYR A 146 0.59 -0.62 -5.11
CA TYR A 146 0.66 -1.90 -4.42
C TYR A 146 0.26 -3.06 -5.34
N LEU A 147 -0.91 -2.94 -5.99
CA LEU A 147 -1.42 -3.96 -6.91
C LEU A 147 -0.46 -4.22 -8.07
N ALA A 148 0.14 -3.18 -8.65
CA ALA A 148 1.13 -3.33 -9.72
C ALA A 148 2.39 -4.09 -9.25
N ALA A 149 2.83 -3.85 -8.01
CA ALA A 149 4.00 -4.52 -7.44
C ALA A 149 3.75 -6.01 -7.17
N VAL A 150 2.58 -6.35 -6.61
CA VAL A 150 2.27 -7.75 -6.21
C VAL A 150 1.70 -8.60 -7.35
N SER A 151 1.04 -8.00 -8.33
CA SER A 151 0.50 -8.73 -9.50
C SER A 151 1.60 -9.21 -10.46
N GLY A 152 2.69 -8.44 -10.61
CA GLY A 152 3.81 -8.80 -11.49
C GLY A 152 4.71 -9.92 -10.97
N GLN A 153 4.52 -10.39 -9.73
CA GLN A 153 5.31 -11.46 -9.13
C GLN A 153 4.66 -12.86 -9.29
N GLY A 154 3.54 -12.96 -10.01
CA GLY A 154 2.82 -14.20 -10.29
C GLY A 154 3.01 -14.70 -11.72
N GLU A 155 3.69 -15.83 -11.84
CA GLU A 155 3.79 -16.74 -13.00
C GLU A 155 4.51 -16.22 -14.24
N GLY A 156 5.72 -16.76 -14.43
CA GLY A 156 6.44 -16.70 -15.68
C GLY A 156 5.55 -17.19 -16.82
N VAL A 157 5.24 -16.27 -17.74
CA VAL A 157 4.87 -16.61 -19.10
C VAL A 157 6.06 -17.33 -19.71
N SER A 158 6.08 -18.65 -19.56
CA SER A 158 6.89 -19.52 -20.40
C SER A 158 6.36 -19.30 -21.81
N GLN A 159 7.12 -18.58 -22.61
CA GLN A 159 6.83 -18.42 -24.03
C GLN A 159 6.78 -19.82 -24.66
N ILE A 160 5.65 -20.13 -25.29
CA ILE A 160 5.50 -21.25 -26.23
C ILE A 160 5.74 -20.67 -27.62
#